data_AF-A0A943NGQ2-F1
#
_entry.id   AF-A0A943NGQ2-F1
#
_cell.length_a   1.000
_cell.length_b   1.000
_cell.length_c   1.000
_cell.angle_alpha   90.00
_cell.angle_beta   90.00
_cell.angle_gamma   90.00
#
_symmetry.space_group_name_H-M   'P 1'
#
loop_
_entity.id
_entity.type
_entity.pdbx_description
1 polymer ?
#
loop_
_entity_poly.entity_id
_entity_poly.type
_entity_poly.pdbx_seq_one_letter_code
_entity_poly.pdbx_strand_id
1 'polypeptide(L)'
;MISLYTNKTEYIADIADELRLFLAKEEITEAENAAADVCVTLEGSGTERHARAQVNTEKGMAVYEWDCVIPQGADALEIKRREKRAVKIAAFRAMANVYGFMPPWGSLTGIRPTRLLRELRMRYGEAEAIRMMQQDFDVSEEKLALAKTINAVQQPILDSQTEKDADIYIGIPFCASRCLYCSFASQVRTKKTDMAAYLAALKKDITLGSAILKQAGRKIRAMYIGGGTPTVLTADELDGLIAHALEAYAGFDGEFTVEAGRPDTITKEKLGVLKKYGVSRLSVNPQTMNDATLELIGRSHKSADIIAAFAMARDMDFDNINMDVIAGLPGEHAADMEHTLD
;
A
#
# COMPACT_ATOMS: atom_id res chain seq x y z
N MET A 1 -14.78 13.45 -19.59
CA MET A 1 -13.55 13.04 -20.31
C MET A 1 -12.73 14.29 -20.43
N ILE A 2 -11.47 14.24 -20.01
CA ILE A 2 -10.58 15.38 -19.97
C ILE A 2 -9.37 15.08 -20.85
N SER A 3 -9.10 15.96 -21.80
CA SER A 3 -7.95 15.87 -22.67
C SER A 3 -6.71 16.49 -22.02
N LEU A 4 -5.58 15.80 -22.07
CA LEU A 4 -4.30 16.20 -21.47
C LEU A 4 -3.21 16.29 -22.55
N TYR A 5 -2.60 17.46 -22.69
CA TYR A 5 -1.41 17.68 -23.51
C TYR A 5 -0.19 17.99 -22.64
N THR A 6 0.97 17.47 -23.02
CA THR A 6 2.27 17.93 -22.51
C THR A 6 3.37 17.85 -23.57
N ASN A 7 4.33 18.78 -23.53
CA ASN A 7 5.54 18.71 -24.35
C ASN A 7 6.61 17.76 -23.78
N LYS A 8 6.32 17.11 -22.63
CA LYS A 8 7.15 16.09 -21.98
C LYS A 8 6.35 14.80 -21.81
N THR A 9 6.22 14.06 -22.91
CA THR A 9 5.37 12.85 -22.95
C THR A 9 5.80 11.78 -21.95
N GLU A 10 7.07 11.78 -21.53
CA GLU A 10 7.57 10.90 -20.48
C GLU A 10 6.96 11.14 -19.08
N TYR A 11 6.28 12.28 -18.87
CA TYR A 11 5.63 12.64 -17.61
C TYR A 11 4.10 12.61 -17.68
N ILE A 12 3.51 12.16 -18.79
CA ILE A 12 2.05 12.21 -18.97
C ILE A 12 1.30 11.42 -17.91
N ALA A 13 1.79 10.22 -17.55
CA ALA A 13 1.20 9.39 -16.51
C ALA A 13 1.30 10.06 -15.11
N ASP A 14 2.46 10.66 -14.82
CA ASP A 14 2.68 11.36 -13.55
C ASP A 14 1.79 12.61 -13.39
N ILE A 15 1.53 13.32 -14.50
CA ILE A 15 0.59 14.45 -14.52
C ILE A 15 -0.84 13.95 -14.35
N ALA A 16 -1.24 12.89 -15.08
CA ALA A 16 -2.58 12.33 -15.01
C ALA A 16 -2.94 11.88 -13.59
N ASP A 17 -1.98 11.34 -12.82
CA ASP A 17 -2.19 10.98 -11.41
C ASP A 17 -2.55 12.18 -10.53
N GLU A 18 -1.98 13.37 -10.79
CA GLU A 18 -2.36 14.60 -10.08
C GLU A 18 -3.77 15.06 -10.47
N LEU A 19 -4.13 14.96 -11.75
CA LEU A 19 -5.47 15.35 -12.20
C LEU A 19 -6.56 14.45 -11.59
N ARG A 20 -6.28 13.15 -11.42
CA ARG A 20 -7.21 12.17 -10.83
C ARG A 20 -7.63 12.51 -9.40
N LEU A 21 -6.85 13.31 -8.67
CA LEU A 21 -7.24 13.81 -7.35
C LEU A 21 -8.50 14.70 -7.39
N PHE A 22 -8.80 15.29 -8.55
CA PHE A 22 -9.92 16.21 -8.76
C PHE A 22 -11.01 15.63 -9.67
N LEU A 23 -10.61 14.78 -10.61
CA LEU A 23 -11.45 14.27 -11.70
C LEU A 23 -12.20 12.97 -11.38
N ALA A 24 -12.03 12.40 -10.19
CA ALA A 24 -12.70 11.17 -9.75
C ALA A 24 -12.59 10.03 -10.80
N LYS A 25 -13.70 9.64 -11.44
CA LYS A 25 -13.78 8.54 -12.43
C LYS A 25 -13.73 9.01 -13.88
N GLU A 26 -13.45 10.29 -14.14
CA GLU A 26 -13.36 10.76 -15.52
C GLU A 26 -12.16 10.13 -16.25
N GLU A 27 -12.40 9.77 -17.49
CA GLU A 27 -11.35 9.29 -18.39
C GLU A 27 -10.46 10.47 -18.81
N ILE A 28 -9.14 10.26 -18.70
CA ILE A 28 -8.11 11.21 -19.16
C ILE A 28 -7.53 10.66 -20.46
N THR A 29 -7.63 11.44 -21.54
CA THR A 29 -7.12 11.08 -22.86
C THR A 29 -5.96 11.97 -23.27
N GLU A 30 -4.96 11.41 -23.97
CA GLU A 30 -3.84 12.20 -24.47
C GLU A 30 -4.28 13.05 -25.67
N ALA A 31 -3.93 14.32 -25.66
CA ALA A 31 -4.22 15.26 -26.74
C ALA A 31 -2.99 15.52 -27.62
N GLU A 32 -3.22 15.77 -28.91
CA GLU A 32 -2.14 16.01 -29.88
C GLU A 32 -1.56 17.43 -29.81
N ASN A 33 -2.27 18.39 -29.24
CA ASN A 33 -1.87 19.79 -29.22
C ASN A 33 -2.33 20.53 -27.94
N ALA A 34 -1.82 21.74 -27.78
CA ALA A 34 -2.02 22.58 -26.58
C ALA A 34 -3.45 23.12 -26.39
N ALA A 35 -4.39 22.86 -27.31
CA ALA A 35 -5.81 23.20 -27.14
C ALA A 35 -6.59 22.18 -26.29
N ALA A 36 -5.89 21.34 -25.54
CA ALA A 36 -6.45 20.39 -24.58
C ALA A 36 -7.09 21.08 -23.36
N ASP A 37 -7.97 20.36 -22.67
CA ASP A 37 -8.59 20.82 -21.42
C ASP A 37 -7.53 21.08 -20.34
N VAL A 38 -6.47 20.25 -20.32
CA VAL A 38 -5.29 20.45 -19.49
C VAL A 38 -4.04 20.46 -20.37
N CYS A 39 -3.28 21.54 -20.33
CA CYS A 39 -2.05 21.71 -21.07
C CYS A 39 -0.90 22.00 -20.09
N VAL A 40 0.10 21.12 -20.05
CA VAL A 40 1.26 21.24 -19.15
C VAL A 40 2.55 21.28 -19.94
N THR A 41 3.28 22.39 -19.90
CA THR A 41 4.56 22.54 -20.58
C THR A 41 5.70 22.66 -19.58
N LEU A 42 6.87 22.18 -19.99
CA LEU A 42 8.13 22.39 -19.31
C LEU A 42 9.14 22.97 -20.30
N GLU A 43 9.63 24.17 -20.00
CA GLU A 43 10.58 24.91 -20.80
C GLU A 43 11.85 25.21 -19.99
N GLY A 44 12.88 25.73 -20.66
CA GLY A 44 14.17 26.04 -20.05
C GLY A 44 15.26 25.01 -20.35
N SER A 45 16.51 25.42 -20.08
CA SER A 45 17.71 24.62 -20.33
C SER A 45 18.78 24.95 -19.28
N GLY A 46 19.84 24.13 -19.21
CA GLY A 46 20.89 24.32 -18.20
C GLY A 46 20.34 24.11 -16.79
N THR A 47 20.52 25.10 -15.91
CA THR A 47 20.12 25.04 -14.50
C THR A 47 18.68 25.48 -14.23
N GLU A 48 17.98 26.08 -15.18
CA GLU A 48 16.65 26.63 -14.96
C GLU A 48 15.61 25.86 -15.77
N ARG A 49 14.45 25.62 -15.13
CA ARG A 49 13.27 25.03 -15.75
C ARG A 49 12.05 25.81 -15.32
N HIS A 50 11.15 26.03 -16.27
CA HIS A 50 9.88 26.71 -16.05
C HIS A 50 8.74 25.77 -16.45
N ALA A 51 7.95 25.33 -15.47
CA ALA A 51 6.76 24.54 -15.70
C ALA A 51 5.53 25.45 -15.71
N ARG A 52 4.67 25.28 -16.72
CA ARG A 52 3.39 26.00 -16.83
C ARG A 52 2.26 25.01 -17.05
N ALA A 53 1.21 25.12 -16.26
CA ALA A 53 -0.02 24.37 -16.46
C ALA A 53 -1.18 25.33 -16.70
N GLN A 54 -1.95 25.04 -17.74
CA GLN A 54 -3.21 25.70 -18.06
C GLN A 54 -4.32 24.67 -18.00
N VAL A 55 -5.32 24.92 -17.18
CA VAL A 55 -6.53 24.11 -17.04
C VAL A 55 -7.69 24.95 -17.53
N ASN A 56 -8.47 24.40 -18.46
CA ASN A 56 -9.68 24.99 -19.00
C ASN A 56 -10.74 23.90 -19.07
N THR A 57 -11.64 23.88 -18.07
CA THR A 57 -12.71 22.88 -17.97
C THR A 57 -14.04 23.60 -17.79
N GLU A 58 -15.14 22.86 -17.82
CA GLU A 58 -16.48 23.41 -17.53
C GLU A 58 -16.58 24.10 -16.16
N LYS A 59 -15.73 23.72 -15.20
CA LYS A 59 -15.67 24.34 -13.86
C LYS A 59 -14.93 25.67 -13.82
N GLY A 60 -14.15 25.98 -14.86
CA GLY A 60 -13.40 27.24 -14.96
C GLY A 60 -12.01 27.06 -15.56
N MET A 61 -11.29 28.18 -15.54
CA MET A 61 -9.95 28.28 -16.09
C MET A 61 -8.96 28.77 -15.03
N ALA A 62 -7.80 28.12 -14.95
CA ALA A 62 -6.68 28.60 -14.17
C ALA A 62 -5.35 28.33 -14.89
N VAL A 63 -4.37 29.17 -14.58
CA VAL A 63 -2.98 28.98 -14.99
C VAL A 63 -2.12 28.96 -13.73
N TYR A 64 -1.15 28.06 -13.69
CA TYR A 64 -0.14 28.04 -12.64
C TYR A 64 1.24 27.83 -13.25
N GLU A 65 2.22 28.56 -12.71
CA GLU A 65 3.61 28.54 -13.16
C GLU A 65 4.53 28.20 -11.98
N TRP A 66 5.57 27.41 -12.26
CA TRP A 66 6.53 26.97 -11.26
C TRP A 66 7.94 26.89 -11.83
N ASP A 67 8.85 27.65 -11.23
CA ASP A 67 10.26 27.60 -11.55
C ASP A 67 10.97 26.55 -10.70
N CYS A 68 11.84 25.76 -11.33
CA CYS A 68 12.73 24.85 -10.60
C CYS A 68 14.18 24.99 -11.04
N VAL A 69 15.07 24.98 -10.05
CA VAL A 69 16.51 25.06 -10.25
C VAL A 69 17.10 23.65 -10.19
N ILE A 70 17.82 23.30 -11.25
CA ILE A 70 18.62 22.08 -11.38
C ILE A 70 20.04 22.40 -10.85
N PRO A 71 20.52 21.71 -9.80
CA PRO A 71 21.87 21.91 -9.29
C PRO A 71 22.93 21.68 -10.36
N GLN A 72 23.98 22.51 -10.35
CA GLN A 72 25.10 22.32 -11.26
C GLN A 72 25.78 20.96 -11.00
N GLY A 73 25.98 20.17 -12.05
CA GLY A 73 26.52 18.82 -11.94
C GLY A 73 25.51 17.75 -11.48
N ALA A 74 24.21 18.06 -11.45
CA ALA A 74 23.17 17.06 -11.21
C ALA A 74 23.23 15.92 -12.24
N ASP A 75 23.10 14.70 -11.75
CA ASP A 75 22.98 13.53 -12.62
C ASP A 75 21.61 13.51 -13.34
N ALA A 76 21.48 12.65 -14.35
CA ALA A 76 20.25 12.53 -15.12
C ALA A 76 19.02 12.16 -14.27
N LEU A 77 19.23 11.46 -13.14
CA LEU A 77 18.15 11.04 -12.26
C LEU A 77 17.61 12.21 -11.43
N GLU A 78 18.50 13.06 -10.88
CA GLU A 78 18.11 14.26 -10.15
C GLU A 78 17.46 15.28 -11.10
N ILE A 79 17.98 15.46 -12.32
CA ILE A 79 17.34 16.30 -13.36
C ILE A 79 15.91 15.82 -13.60
N LYS A 80 15.73 14.53 -13.92
CA LYS A 80 14.41 13.92 -14.15
C LYS A 80 13.47 14.11 -12.95
N ARG A 81 13.96 13.94 -11.72
CA ARG A 81 13.16 14.12 -10.50
C ARG A 81 12.67 15.56 -10.33
N ARG A 82 13.50 16.55 -10.62
CA ARG A 82 13.18 17.98 -10.48
C ARG A 82 12.22 18.45 -11.56
N GLU A 83 12.48 18.09 -12.81
CA GLU A 83 11.59 18.38 -13.95
C GLU A 83 10.21 17.78 -13.74
N LYS A 84 10.17 16.49 -13.39
CA LYS A 84 8.93 15.80 -13.05
C LYS A 84 8.16 16.50 -11.94
N ARG A 85 8.85 16.91 -10.86
CA ARG A 85 8.19 17.61 -9.76
C ARG A 85 7.59 18.94 -10.21
N ALA A 86 8.30 19.70 -11.04
CA ALA A 86 7.84 21.00 -11.51
C ALA A 86 6.52 20.88 -12.30
N VAL A 87 6.44 19.94 -13.26
CA VAL A 87 5.20 19.72 -14.03
C VAL A 87 4.05 19.24 -13.16
N LYS A 88 4.32 18.38 -12.16
CA LYS A 88 3.31 17.91 -11.21
C LYS A 88 2.77 19.05 -10.33
N ILE A 89 3.65 19.90 -9.78
CA ILE A 89 3.24 21.06 -8.97
C ILE A 89 2.37 22.00 -9.79
N ALA A 90 2.81 22.33 -11.02
CA ALA A 90 2.06 23.23 -11.89
C ALA A 90 0.67 22.66 -12.18
N ALA A 91 0.58 21.40 -12.60
CA ALA A 91 -0.69 20.74 -12.90
C ALA A 91 -1.61 20.68 -11.67
N PHE A 92 -1.10 20.19 -10.54
CA PHE A 92 -1.86 20.04 -9.31
C PHE A 92 -2.44 21.38 -8.82
N ARG A 93 -1.64 22.45 -8.79
CA ARG A 93 -2.10 23.75 -8.29
C ARG A 93 -3.03 24.47 -9.26
N ALA A 94 -2.84 24.30 -10.58
CA ALA A 94 -3.82 24.78 -11.55
C ALA A 94 -5.18 24.09 -11.36
N MET A 95 -5.18 22.76 -11.15
CA MET A 95 -6.40 22.01 -10.85
C MET A 95 -7.03 22.45 -9.51
N ALA A 96 -6.24 22.60 -8.45
CA ALA A 96 -6.72 23.05 -7.15
C ALA A 96 -7.42 24.42 -7.24
N ASN A 97 -6.88 25.34 -8.05
CA ASN A 97 -7.47 26.65 -8.31
C ASN A 97 -8.81 26.57 -9.06
N VAL A 98 -8.92 25.69 -10.07
CA VAL A 98 -10.18 25.49 -10.81
C VAL A 98 -11.26 24.84 -9.93
N TYR A 99 -10.87 23.88 -9.10
CA TYR A 99 -11.82 23.09 -8.30
C TYR A 99 -12.11 23.72 -6.93
N GLY A 100 -11.34 24.73 -6.50
CA GLY A 100 -11.48 25.37 -5.20
C GLY A 100 -11.22 24.42 -4.02
N PHE A 101 -10.42 23.38 -4.23
CA PHE A 101 -10.21 22.30 -3.28
C PHE A 101 -8.73 21.94 -3.20
N MET A 102 -8.24 21.68 -1.98
CA MET A 102 -6.88 21.21 -1.72
C MET A 102 -6.96 19.93 -0.89
N PRO A 103 -6.57 18.76 -1.43
CA PRO A 103 -6.47 17.53 -0.63
C PRO A 103 -5.60 17.74 0.61
N PRO A 104 -5.94 17.17 1.79
CA PRO A 104 -5.15 17.38 3.02
C PRO A 104 -3.70 16.89 2.94
N TRP A 105 -3.43 15.90 2.09
CA TRP A 105 -2.08 15.39 1.79
C TRP A 105 -1.44 16.10 0.59
N GLY A 106 -2.07 17.14 0.06
CA GLY A 106 -1.60 17.91 -1.08
C GLY A 106 -1.39 17.05 -2.33
N SER A 107 -0.29 17.29 -3.05
CA SER A 107 0.06 16.65 -4.32
C SER A 107 0.73 15.27 -4.14
N LEU A 108 0.59 14.63 -2.96
CA LEU A 108 1.21 13.34 -2.69
C LEU A 108 0.37 12.20 -3.29
N THR A 109 0.75 11.77 -4.49
CA THR A 109 0.16 10.62 -5.21
C THR A 109 1.08 9.41 -5.17
N GLY A 110 0.56 8.24 -4.75
CA GLY A 110 1.32 6.98 -4.72
C GLY A 110 2.51 6.95 -3.75
N ILE A 111 2.64 7.93 -2.85
CA ILE A 111 3.77 8.08 -1.92
C ILE A 111 3.28 7.87 -0.50
N ARG A 112 4.00 7.07 0.29
CA ARG A 112 3.76 6.95 1.75
C ARG A 112 4.30 8.20 2.46
N PRO A 113 3.45 9.11 2.99
CA PRO A 113 3.90 10.41 3.47
C PRO A 113 4.90 10.33 4.63
N THR A 114 4.73 9.35 5.52
CA THR A 114 5.63 9.15 6.67
C THR A 114 7.04 8.76 6.25
N ARG A 115 7.16 7.90 5.23
CA ARG A 115 8.44 7.52 4.62
C ARG A 115 9.11 8.73 3.96
N LEU A 116 8.35 9.49 3.16
CA LEU A 116 8.86 10.70 2.51
C LEU A 116 9.41 11.69 3.54
N LEU A 117 8.62 12.02 4.57
CA LEU A 117 9.05 12.92 5.64
C LEU A 117 10.35 12.44 6.31
N ARG A 118 10.47 11.14 6.60
CA ARG A 118 11.69 10.57 7.19
C ARG A 118 12.90 10.70 6.26
N GLU A 119 12.75 10.36 4.98
CA GLU A 119 13.81 10.47 3.98
C GLU A 119 14.27 11.93 3.79
N LEU A 120 13.32 12.88 3.73
CA LEU A 120 13.64 14.31 3.65
C LEU A 120 14.39 14.80 4.89
N ARG A 121 13.97 14.38 6.10
CA ARG A 121 14.66 14.72 7.35
C ARG A 121 16.10 14.22 7.36
N MET A 122 16.33 12.97 6.95
CA MET A 122 17.68 12.38 6.88
C MET A 122 18.57 13.10 5.87
N ARG A 123 18.00 13.56 4.74
CA ARG A 123 18.77 14.14 3.64
C ARG A 123 19.01 15.65 3.77
N TYR A 124 18.04 16.39 4.29
CA TYR A 124 18.02 17.86 4.27
C TYR A 124 17.82 18.50 5.66
N GLY A 125 17.57 17.70 6.69
CA GLY A 125 17.27 18.19 8.05
C GLY A 125 15.78 18.51 8.26
N GLU A 126 15.41 18.72 9.53
CA GLU A 126 14.02 18.91 9.96
C GLU A 126 13.34 20.12 9.31
N ALA A 127 14.00 21.28 9.34
CA ALA A 127 13.42 22.53 8.89
C ALA A 127 13.10 22.49 7.38
N GLU A 128 14.04 21.99 6.57
CA GLU A 128 13.83 21.87 5.13
C GLU A 128 12.82 20.77 4.79
N ALA A 129 12.82 19.65 5.52
CA ALA A 129 11.80 18.61 5.31
C ALA A 129 10.38 19.13 5.58
N ILE A 130 10.17 19.92 6.63
CA ILE A 130 8.88 20.56 6.90
C ILE A 130 8.52 21.54 5.79
N ARG A 131 9.45 22.41 5.40
CA ARG A 131 9.25 23.37 4.30
C ARG A 131 8.80 22.64 3.04
N MET A 132 9.51 21.60 2.63
CA MET A 132 9.18 20.82 1.44
C MET A 132 7.81 20.16 1.56
N MET A 133 7.48 19.53 2.70
CA MET A 133 6.16 18.91 2.89
C MET A 133 5.02 19.92 2.71
N GLN A 134 5.15 21.13 3.27
CA GLN A 134 4.07 22.13 3.20
C GLN A 134 4.08 22.94 1.91
N GLN A 135 5.26 23.32 1.40
CA GLN A 135 5.40 24.28 0.29
C GLN A 135 5.68 23.63 -1.06
N ASP A 136 6.26 22.43 -1.10
CA ASP A 136 6.55 21.75 -2.37
C ASP A 136 5.50 20.66 -2.67
N PHE A 137 4.87 20.11 -1.62
CA PHE A 137 3.88 19.04 -1.73
C PHE A 137 2.49 19.42 -1.22
N ASP A 138 2.30 20.66 -0.76
CA ASP A 138 1.01 21.19 -0.31
C ASP A 138 0.35 20.38 0.83
N VAL A 139 1.15 19.67 1.64
CA VAL A 139 0.64 18.90 2.78
C VAL A 139 0.16 19.86 3.86
N SER A 140 -1.10 19.71 4.26
CA SER A 140 -1.70 20.50 5.34
C SER A 140 -0.94 20.35 6.66
N GLU A 141 -1.02 21.38 7.50
CA GLU A 141 -0.40 21.36 8.84
C GLU A 141 -0.89 20.17 9.68
N GLU A 142 -2.20 19.88 9.64
CA GLU A 142 -2.80 18.74 10.34
C GLU A 142 -2.19 17.41 9.90
N LYS A 143 -2.09 17.17 8.58
CA LYS A 143 -1.52 15.91 8.07
C LYS A 143 -0.02 15.81 8.28
N LEU A 144 0.70 16.93 8.25
CA LEU A 144 2.11 16.96 8.65
C LEU A 144 2.27 16.60 10.12
N ALA A 145 1.45 17.16 11.02
CA ALA A 145 1.47 16.81 12.44
C ALA A 145 1.19 15.32 12.66
N LEU A 146 0.19 14.76 11.96
CA LEU A 146 -0.08 13.32 11.99
C LEU A 146 1.12 12.49 11.50
N ALA A 147 1.75 12.88 10.39
CA ALA A 147 2.92 12.18 9.87
C ALA A 147 4.11 12.22 10.86
N LYS A 148 4.30 13.33 11.58
CA LYS A 148 5.30 13.45 12.64
C LYS A 148 5.01 12.51 13.79
N THR A 149 3.76 12.45 14.27
CA THR A 149 3.35 11.52 15.33
C THR A 149 3.59 10.07 14.94
N ILE A 150 3.22 9.68 13.72
CA ILE A 150 3.45 8.31 13.23
C ILE A 150 4.94 8.01 13.13
N ASN A 151 5.76 8.94 12.63
CA ASN A 151 7.21 8.76 12.60
C ASN A 151 7.80 8.61 14.01
N ALA A 152 7.31 9.35 15.01
CA ALA A 152 7.76 9.21 16.39
C ALA A 152 7.40 7.83 16.99
N VAL A 153 6.22 7.30 16.70
CA VAL A 153 5.81 5.93 17.11
C VAL A 153 6.67 4.87 16.41
N GLN A 154 7.03 5.07 15.15
CA GLN A 154 7.83 4.12 14.38
C GLN A 154 9.33 4.18 14.72
N GLN A 155 9.83 5.32 15.20
CA GLN A 155 11.26 5.54 15.39
C GLN A 155 11.94 4.47 16.27
N PRO A 156 11.41 4.07 17.44
CA PRO A 156 12.03 3.03 18.25
C PRO A 156 12.12 1.67 17.54
N ILE A 157 11.15 1.34 16.68
CA ILE A 157 11.14 0.09 15.90
C ILE A 157 12.18 0.13 14.78
N LEU A 158 12.48 1.32 14.25
CA LEU A 158 13.51 1.53 13.23
C LEU A 158 14.91 1.57 13.85
N ASP A 159 15.06 2.19 15.02
CA ASP A 159 16.33 2.26 15.76
C ASP A 159 16.76 0.90 16.31
N SER A 160 15.79 0.02 16.59
CA SER A 160 16.07 -1.35 17.03
C SER A 160 16.53 -2.28 15.91
N GLN A 161 16.58 -1.82 14.65
CA GLN A 161 16.96 -2.63 13.50
C GLN A 161 18.44 -2.47 13.21
N THR A 162 19.07 -3.57 12.82
CA THR A 162 20.43 -3.61 12.36
C THR A 162 20.47 -4.13 10.93
N GLU A 163 21.56 -3.87 10.22
CA GLU A 163 21.74 -4.45 8.89
C GLU A 163 21.72 -5.99 8.92
N LYS A 164 21.99 -6.62 10.06
CA LYS A 164 21.98 -8.07 10.22
C LYS A 164 20.59 -8.66 10.37
N ASP A 165 19.57 -7.84 10.51
CA ASP A 165 18.20 -8.32 10.66
C ASP A 165 17.56 -8.69 9.33
N ALA A 166 16.69 -9.69 9.36
CA ALA A 166 15.87 -10.11 8.23
C ALA A 166 14.46 -10.50 8.71
N ASP A 167 13.47 -10.25 7.86
CA ASP A 167 12.09 -10.66 8.08
C ASP A 167 11.74 -11.71 7.01
N ILE A 168 10.97 -12.73 7.39
CA ILE A 168 10.57 -13.84 6.52
C ILE A 168 9.11 -13.65 6.11
N TYR A 169 8.85 -13.69 4.81
CA TYR A 169 7.50 -13.75 4.25
C TYR A 169 7.31 -15.07 3.50
N ILE A 170 6.30 -15.84 3.90
CA ILE A 170 5.90 -17.10 3.26
C ILE A 170 4.57 -16.86 2.57
N GLY A 171 4.59 -16.76 1.24
CA GLY A 171 3.40 -16.47 0.45
C GLY A 171 2.62 -17.73 0.08
N ILE A 172 1.36 -17.81 0.51
CA ILE A 172 0.37 -18.82 0.09
C ILE A 172 -0.55 -18.21 -0.97
N PRO A 173 -0.34 -18.45 -2.27
CA PRO A 173 -1.02 -17.74 -3.36
C PRO A 173 -2.39 -18.37 -3.67
N PHE A 174 -3.11 -18.87 -2.66
CA PHE A 174 -4.37 -19.57 -2.84
C PHE A 174 -5.48 -18.99 -1.98
N CYS A 175 -6.68 -18.87 -2.53
CA CYS A 175 -7.90 -18.42 -1.85
C CYS A 175 -9.04 -19.42 -2.06
N ALA A 176 -10.08 -19.36 -1.23
CA ALA A 176 -11.31 -20.12 -1.43
C ALA A 176 -12.16 -19.57 -2.61
N SER A 177 -12.14 -18.25 -2.82
CA SER A 177 -12.78 -17.57 -3.96
C SER A 177 -11.95 -16.34 -4.39
N ARG A 178 -12.27 -15.76 -5.55
CA ARG A 178 -11.68 -14.50 -6.02
C ARG A 178 -12.57 -13.33 -5.61
N CYS A 179 -12.03 -12.39 -4.82
CA CYS A 179 -12.73 -11.14 -4.51
C CYS A 179 -12.58 -10.13 -5.66
N LEU A 180 -13.63 -9.34 -5.91
CA LEU A 180 -13.69 -8.37 -7.01
C LEU A 180 -12.58 -7.30 -6.93
N TYR A 181 -12.28 -6.81 -5.72
CA TYR A 181 -11.29 -5.76 -5.48
C TYR A 181 -9.84 -6.28 -5.42
N CYS A 182 -9.64 -7.60 -5.35
CA CYS A 182 -8.34 -8.16 -4.99
C CYS A 182 -7.34 -8.03 -6.14
N SER A 183 -6.23 -7.33 -5.90
CA SER A 183 -5.11 -7.19 -6.84
C SER A 183 -3.98 -8.20 -6.61
N PHE A 184 -4.02 -8.95 -5.50
CA PHE A 184 -3.00 -9.96 -5.21
C PHE A 184 -2.97 -11.06 -6.27
N ALA A 185 -1.76 -11.53 -6.59
CA ALA A 185 -1.54 -12.68 -7.45
C ALA A 185 -1.91 -13.97 -6.71
N SER A 186 -3.20 -14.33 -6.73
CA SER A 186 -3.75 -15.50 -6.05
C SER A 186 -4.60 -16.34 -7.00
N GLN A 187 -4.62 -17.65 -6.80
CA GLN A 187 -5.48 -18.59 -7.50
C GLN A 187 -6.54 -19.17 -6.57
N VAL A 188 -7.65 -19.66 -7.13
CA VAL A 188 -8.66 -20.38 -6.35
C VAL A 188 -8.17 -21.81 -6.09
N ARG A 189 -8.12 -22.23 -4.82
CA ARG A 189 -7.85 -23.63 -4.47
C ARG A 189 -9.05 -24.48 -4.88
N THR A 190 -8.81 -25.48 -5.73
CA THR A 190 -9.83 -26.45 -6.16
C THR A 190 -9.36 -27.87 -5.88
N LYS A 191 -10.22 -28.87 -6.11
CA LYS A 191 -9.82 -30.28 -6.04
C LYS A 191 -8.73 -30.68 -7.04
N LYS A 192 -8.52 -29.88 -8.09
CA LYS A 192 -7.47 -30.09 -9.10
C LYS A 192 -6.14 -29.42 -8.75
N THR A 193 -6.12 -28.59 -7.70
CA THR A 193 -4.91 -27.91 -7.26
C THR A 193 -3.98 -28.91 -6.58
N ASP A 194 -2.79 -29.13 -7.14
CA ASP A 194 -1.77 -29.99 -6.57
C ASP A 194 -1.05 -29.29 -5.41
N MET A 195 -1.72 -29.29 -4.25
CA MET A 195 -1.18 -28.67 -3.04
C MET A 195 0.05 -29.41 -2.51
N ALA A 196 0.17 -30.71 -2.76
CA ALA A 196 1.33 -31.49 -2.33
C ALA A 196 2.59 -31.05 -3.08
N ALA A 197 2.51 -30.93 -4.41
CA ALA A 197 3.62 -30.43 -5.23
C ALA A 197 4.01 -28.99 -4.85
N TYR A 198 3.02 -28.11 -4.65
CA TYR A 198 3.29 -26.74 -4.21
C TYR A 198 3.97 -26.69 -2.84
N LEU A 199 3.44 -27.38 -1.82
CA LEU A 199 4.02 -27.37 -0.47
C LEU A 199 5.41 -28.02 -0.45
N ALA A 200 5.66 -29.05 -1.26
CA ALA A 200 7.00 -29.62 -1.40
C ALA A 200 7.99 -28.61 -2.00
N ALA A 201 7.58 -27.87 -3.04
CA ALA A 201 8.40 -26.81 -3.63
C ALA A 201 8.64 -25.67 -2.64
N LEU A 202 7.60 -25.23 -1.91
CA LEU A 202 7.70 -24.17 -0.91
C LEU A 202 8.64 -24.56 0.25
N LYS A 203 8.54 -25.79 0.76
CA LYS A 203 9.44 -26.29 1.80
C LYS A 203 10.90 -26.31 1.32
N LYS A 204 11.14 -26.70 0.07
CA LYS A 204 12.48 -26.63 -0.54
C LYS A 204 12.98 -25.18 -0.62
N ASP A 205 12.13 -24.26 -1.05
CA ASP A 205 12.45 -22.82 -1.11
C ASP A 205 12.81 -22.25 0.28
N ILE A 206 12.00 -22.57 1.30
CA ILE A 206 12.27 -22.21 2.70
C ILE A 206 13.64 -22.74 3.17
N THR A 207 13.97 -24.00 2.88
CA THR A 207 15.27 -24.58 3.24
C THR A 207 16.44 -23.88 2.56
N LEU A 208 16.30 -23.52 1.27
CA LEU A 208 17.33 -22.79 0.54
C LEU A 208 17.48 -21.35 1.06
N GLY A 209 16.36 -20.66 1.29
CA GLY A 209 16.32 -19.31 1.86
C GLY A 209 16.96 -19.25 3.24
N SER A 210 16.67 -20.22 4.12
CA SER A 210 17.28 -20.27 5.44
C SER A 210 18.79 -20.50 5.39
N ALA A 211 19.28 -21.33 4.46
CA ALA A 211 20.72 -21.52 4.25
C ALA A 211 21.42 -20.23 3.82
N ILE A 212 20.81 -19.46 2.90
CA ILE A 212 21.33 -18.16 2.44
C ILE A 212 21.44 -17.17 3.61
N LEU A 213 20.37 -17.04 4.41
CA LEU A 213 20.35 -16.11 5.54
C LEU A 213 21.34 -16.51 6.63
N LYS A 214 21.48 -17.81 6.90
CA LYS A 214 22.48 -18.35 7.84
C LYS A 214 23.90 -18.05 7.37
N GLN A 215 24.19 -18.26 6.08
CA GLN A 215 25.51 -17.95 5.51
C GLN A 215 25.81 -16.44 5.58
N ALA A 216 24.81 -15.59 5.39
CA ALA A 216 24.93 -14.14 5.51
C ALA A 216 24.95 -13.65 6.98
N GLY A 217 24.87 -14.55 7.96
CA GLY A 217 24.87 -14.21 9.40
C GLY A 217 23.68 -13.35 9.82
N ARG A 218 22.51 -13.54 9.17
CA ARG A 218 21.31 -12.77 9.45
C ARG A 218 20.54 -13.32 10.66
N LYS A 219 19.96 -12.44 11.45
CA LYS A 219 19.01 -12.76 12.53
C LYS A 219 17.59 -12.56 12.02
N ILE A 220 16.72 -13.56 12.21
CA ILE A 220 15.31 -13.43 11.85
C ILE A 220 14.57 -12.68 12.96
N ARG A 221 13.87 -11.60 12.62
CA ARG A 221 13.10 -10.82 13.61
C ARG A 221 11.60 -11.06 13.57
N ALA A 222 11.07 -11.33 12.38
CA ALA A 222 9.64 -11.56 12.20
C ALA A 222 9.42 -12.61 11.11
N MET A 223 8.33 -13.37 11.26
CA MET A 223 7.83 -14.30 10.25
C MET A 223 6.37 -13.98 9.95
N TYR A 224 6.03 -13.96 8.67
CA TYR A 224 4.71 -13.62 8.18
C TYR A 224 4.26 -14.65 7.15
N ILE A 225 3.11 -15.28 7.37
CA ILE A 225 2.45 -16.13 6.36
C ILE A 225 1.23 -15.39 5.83
N GLY A 226 1.21 -15.09 4.53
CA GLY A 226 0.17 -14.28 3.90
C GLY A 226 -0.05 -14.60 2.43
N GLY A 227 -0.71 -13.70 1.71
CA GLY A 227 -0.79 -13.69 0.26
C GLY A 227 -2.23 -13.79 -0.25
N GLY A 228 -2.67 -15.01 -0.55
CA GLY A 228 -4.08 -15.28 -0.82
C GLY A 228 -4.83 -15.40 0.50
N THR A 229 -4.94 -16.61 1.02
CA THR A 229 -5.50 -16.88 2.34
C THR A 229 -4.80 -18.11 2.91
N PRO A 230 -3.78 -17.95 3.78
CA PRO A 230 -3.06 -19.07 4.37
C PRO A 230 -3.95 -20.14 5.00
N THR A 231 -5.04 -19.73 5.65
CA THR A 231 -6.02 -20.67 6.25
C THR A 231 -6.85 -21.44 5.22
N VAL A 232 -6.66 -21.26 3.92
CA VAL A 232 -7.19 -22.20 2.90
C VAL A 232 -6.50 -23.56 2.98
N LEU A 233 -5.30 -23.63 3.56
CA LEU A 233 -4.60 -24.88 3.89
C LEU A 233 -5.41 -25.69 4.93
N THR A 234 -5.30 -27.02 4.86
CA THR A 234 -5.84 -27.88 5.93
C THR A 234 -5.00 -27.70 7.20
N ALA A 235 -5.52 -28.16 8.35
CA ALA A 235 -4.76 -28.11 9.60
C ALA A 235 -3.42 -28.88 9.49
N ASP A 236 -3.42 -30.06 8.87
CA ASP A 236 -2.21 -30.86 8.66
C ASP A 236 -1.21 -30.21 7.71
N GLU A 237 -1.70 -29.57 6.63
CA GLU A 237 -0.85 -28.82 5.70
C GLU A 237 -0.20 -27.60 6.39
N LEU A 238 -0.97 -26.86 7.21
CA LEU A 238 -0.44 -25.77 8.03
C LEU A 238 0.58 -26.28 9.04
N ASP A 239 0.27 -27.37 9.74
CA ASP A 239 1.14 -27.93 10.76
C ASP A 239 2.49 -28.33 10.15
N GLY A 240 2.45 -29.08 9.05
CA GLY A 240 3.65 -29.52 8.35
C GLY A 240 4.44 -28.38 7.68
N LEU A 241 3.78 -27.30 7.27
CA LEU A 241 4.48 -26.12 6.71
C LEU A 241 5.17 -25.32 7.81
N ILE A 242 4.46 -25.01 8.89
CA ILE A 242 4.98 -24.18 9.99
C ILE A 242 6.08 -24.93 10.73
N ALA A 243 5.91 -26.23 10.99
CA ALA A 243 6.96 -27.07 11.57
C ALA A 243 8.25 -26.99 10.75
N HIS A 244 8.16 -27.17 9.44
CA HIS A 244 9.32 -27.11 8.53
C HIS A 244 9.96 -25.73 8.52
N ALA A 245 9.16 -24.65 8.52
CA ALA A 245 9.68 -23.29 8.55
C ALA A 245 10.44 -23.00 9.86
N LEU A 246 9.87 -23.35 11.01
CA LEU A 246 10.53 -23.13 12.31
C LEU A 246 11.76 -24.00 12.51
N GLU A 247 11.78 -25.22 11.94
CA GLU A 247 12.99 -26.04 11.89
C GLU A 247 14.07 -25.40 11.01
N ALA A 248 13.71 -24.94 9.81
CA ALA A 248 14.65 -24.31 8.88
C ALA A 248 15.22 -22.98 9.42
N TYR A 249 14.41 -22.21 10.15
CA TYR A 249 14.78 -20.97 10.83
C TYR A 249 14.95 -21.18 12.34
N ALA A 250 15.63 -22.27 12.74
CA ALA A 250 15.82 -22.65 14.14
C ALA A 250 16.31 -21.49 15.02
N GLY A 251 15.67 -21.34 16.20
CA GLY A 251 15.97 -20.28 17.16
C GLY A 251 15.21 -18.98 16.93
N PHE A 252 14.26 -18.94 15.99
CA PHE A 252 13.32 -17.83 15.82
C PHE A 252 12.47 -17.62 17.10
N ASP A 253 12.47 -16.39 17.61
CA ASP A 253 11.80 -15.96 18.84
C ASP A 253 11.02 -14.64 18.66
N GLY A 254 10.78 -14.24 17.40
CA GLY A 254 10.20 -12.95 17.03
C GLY A 254 8.67 -12.95 16.84
N GLU A 255 8.13 -11.85 16.28
CA GLU A 255 6.70 -11.77 15.95
C GLU A 255 6.37 -12.77 14.84
N PHE A 256 5.41 -13.65 15.09
CA PHE A 256 4.90 -14.59 14.10
C PHE A 256 3.46 -14.25 13.76
N THR A 257 3.25 -13.78 12.53
CA THR A 257 1.94 -13.40 12.00
C THR A 257 1.45 -14.40 10.96
N VAL A 258 0.16 -14.75 11.04
CA VAL A 258 -0.53 -15.50 9.98
C VAL A 258 -1.81 -14.77 9.57
N GLU A 259 -1.98 -14.57 8.27
CA GLU A 259 -3.25 -14.07 7.74
C GLU A 259 -4.32 -15.16 7.76
N ALA A 260 -5.47 -14.83 8.30
CA ALA A 260 -6.71 -15.59 8.19
C ALA A 260 -7.81 -14.69 7.62
N GLY A 261 -7.52 -14.02 6.50
CA GLY A 261 -8.33 -12.94 5.94
C GLY A 261 -9.74 -13.33 5.45
N ARG A 262 -10.16 -14.58 5.66
CA ARG A 262 -11.49 -15.12 5.35
C ARG A 262 -12.04 -15.90 6.54
N PRO A 263 -13.19 -15.51 7.12
CA PRO A 263 -13.79 -16.23 8.24
C PRO A 263 -14.22 -17.64 7.85
N ASP A 264 -14.64 -17.84 6.60
CA ASP A 264 -15.07 -19.12 6.02
C ASP A 264 -13.95 -20.18 5.97
N THR A 265 -12.69 -19.78 6.20
CA THR A 265 -11.55 -20.72 6.24
C THR A 265 -10.98 -20.90 7.65
N ILE A 266 -11.49 -20.19 8.65
CA ILE A 266 -11.04 -20.27 10.05
C ILE A 266 -11.76 -21.42 10.76
N THR A 267 -10.99 -22.32 11.38
CA THR A 267 -11.53 -23.39 12.22
C THR A 267 -10.70 -23.53 13.50
N LYS A 268 -11.30 -24.12 14.53
CA LYS A 268 -10.64 -24.34 15.83
C LYS A 268 -9.38 -25.19 15.69
N GLU A 269 -9.38 -26.19 14.81
CA GLU A 269 -8.23 -27.05 14.54
C GLU A 269 -7.06 -26.26 13.96
N LYS A 270 -7.33 -25.39 12.97
CA LYS A 270 -6.30 -24.55 12.35
C LYS A 270 -5.75 -23.55 13.36
N LEU A 271 -6.61 -22.87 14.10
CA LEU A 271 -6.19 -21.95 15.17
C LEU A 271 -5.36 -22.67 16.24
N GLY A 272 -5.69 -23.92 16.57
CA GLY A 272 -4.92 -24.76 17.47
C GLY A 272 -3.51 -25.05 16.96
N VAL A 273 -3.37 -25.34 15.66
CA VAL A 273 -2.06 -25.46 15.00
C VAL A 273 -1.28 -24.15 15.07
N LEU A 274 -1.92 -23.01 14.79
CA LEU A 274 -1.25 -21.71 14.87
C LEU A 274 -0.75 -21.40 16.30
N LYS A 275 -1.57 -21.66 17.33
CA LYS A 275 -1.19 -21.51 18.74
C LYS A 275 -0.06 -22.46 19.14
N LYS A 276 -0.12 -23.72 18.70
CA LYS A 276 0.93 -24.74 18.94
C LYS A 276 2.32 -24.23 18.53
N TYR A 277 2.41 -23.48 17.44
CA TYR A 277 3.67 -22.95 16.91
C TYR A 277 3.97 -21.50 17.31
N GLY A 278 3.23 -20.94 18.27
CA GLY A 278 3.53 -19.62 18.82
C GLY A 278 3.18 -18.45 17.91
N VAL A 279 2.22 -18.60 17.00
CA VAL A 279 1.67 -17.47 16.24
C VAL A 279 1.10 -16.46 17.24
N SER A 280 1.71 -15.28 17.29
CA SER A 280 1.39 -14.23 18.25
C SER A 280 0.45 -13.17 17.67
N ARG A 281 0.32 -13.11 16.35
CA ARG A 281 -0.57 -12.18 15.65
C ARG A 281 -1.38 -12.87 14.56
N LEU A 282 -2.67 -12.59 14.52
CA LEU A 282 -3.61 -13.12 13.52
C LEU A 282 -4.27 -11.95 12.77
N SER A 283 -4.67 -12.18 11.51
CA SER A 283 -5.53 -11.23 10.78
C SER A 283 -6.88 -11.86 10.48
N VAL A 284 -7.99 -11.23 10.88
CA VAL A 284 -9.36 -11.67 10.60
C VAL A 284 -10.07 -10.52 9.90
N ASN A 285 -10.20 -10.60 8.57
CA ASN A 285 -10.46 -9.40 7.78
C ASN A 285 -11.90 -9.34 7.24
N PRO A 286 -12.77 -8.44 7.77
CA PRO A 286 -14.13 -8.25 7.27
C PRO A 286 -14.15 -7.61 5.89
N GLN A 287 -13.24 -6.67 5.64
CA GLN A 287 -13.29 -5.69 4.53
C GLN A 287 -14.44 -4.70 4.65
N THR A 288 -15.63 -5.19 5.01
CA THR A 288 -16.85 -4.44 5.29
C THR A 288 -17.75 -5.27 6.18
N MET A 289 -18.58 -4.64 7.01
CA MET A 289 -19.63 -5.32 7.78
C MET A 289 -21.00 -5.29 7.07
N ASN A 290 -21.04 -4.80 5.83
CA ASN A 290 -22.25 -4.74 5.01
C ASN A 290 -22.45 -6.04 4.22
N ASP A 291 -23.42 -6.87 4.63
CA ASP A 291 -23.71 -8.18 4.01
C ASP A 291 -23.98 -8.10 2.50
N ALA A 292 -24.71 -7.07 2.05
CA ALA A 292 -25.00 -6.87 0.62
C ALA A 292 -23.73 -6.57 -0.18
N THR A 293 -22.79 -5.81 0.38
CA THR A 293 -21.49 -5.53 -0.25
C THR A 293 -20.63 -6.79 -0.27
N LEU A 294 -20.60 -7.58 0.80
CA LEU A 294 -19.85 -8.85 0.87
C LEU A 294 -20.25 -9.79 -0.28
N GLU A 295 -21.54 -9.95 -0.52
CA GLU A 295 -22.06 -10.74 -1.65
C GLU A 295 -21.57 -10.18 -3.00
N LEU A 296 -21.73 -8.86 -3.21
CA LEU A 296 -21.35 -8.19 -4.46
C LEU A 296 -19.87 -8.34 -4.80
N ILE A 297 -18.99 -8.30 -3.78
CA ILE A 297 -17.54 -8.38 -3.97
C ILE A 297 -17.01 -9.83 -4.01
N GLY A 298 -17.89 -10.83 -4.01
CA GLY A 298 -17.53 -12.25 -4.14
C GLY A 298 -17.05 -12.90 -2.84
N ARG A 299 -17.46 -12.37 -1.69
CA ARG A 299 -17.23 -12.95 -0.36
C ARG A 299 -18.50 -13.68 0.08
N SER A 300 -18.42 -14.99 0.26
CA SER A 300 -19.58 -15.86 0.54
C SER A 300 -19.90 -16.02 2.03
N HIS A 301 -19.42 -15.12 2.88
CA HIS A 301 -19.72 -15.06 4.32
C HIS A 301 -20.49 -13.78 4.63
N LYS A 302 -21.07 -13.74 5.83
CA LYS A 302 -21.75 -12.58 6.38
C LYS A 302 -20.91 -11.93 7.48
N SER A 303 -21.29 -10.71 7.85
CA SER A 303 -20.77 -9.99 9.02
C SER A 303 -20.80 -10.83 10.29
N ALA A 304 -21.89 -11.59 10.52
CA ALA A 304 -22.02 -12.50 11.65
C ALA A 304 -20.92 -13.59 11.70
N ASP A 305 -20.47 -14.09 10.54
CA ASP A 305 -19.40 -15.08 10.47
C ASP A 305 -18.04 -14.47 10.87
N ILE A 306 -17.83 -13.18 10.57
CA ILE A 306 -16.63 -12.45 11.04
C ILE A 306 -16.64 -12.34 12.56
N ILE A 307 -17.78 -11.96 13.15
CA ILE A 307 -17.93 -11.83 14.61
C ILE A 307 -17.64 -13.18 15.27
N ALA A 308 -18.20 -14.27 14.73
CA ALA A 308 -17.97 -15.62 15.24
C ALA A 308 -16.50 -16.04 15.10
N ALA A 309 -15.86 -15.75 13.96
CA ALA A 309 -14.45 -16.08 13.75
C ALA A 309 -13.51 -15.28 14.68
N PHE A 310 -13.80 -14.00 14.91
CA PHE A 310 -13.07 -13.17 15.86
C PHE A 310 -13.22 -13.69 17.29
N ALA A 311 -14.46 -13.99 17.72
CA ALA A 311 -14.73 -14.58 19.03
C ALA A 311 -13.99 -15.91 19.21
N MET A 312 -14.02 -16.79 18.21
CA MET A 312 -13.27 -18.05 18.24
C MET A 312 -11.76 -17.83 18.39
N ALA A 313 -11.18 -16.86 17.69
CA ALA A 313 -9.76 -16.52 17.85
C ALA A 313 -9.47 -15.99 19.26
N ARG A 314 -10.34 -15.14 19.83
CA ARG A 314 -10.21 -14.66 21.21
C ARG A 314 -10.30 -15.79 22.24
N ASP A 315 -11.24 -16.71 22.08
CA ASP A 315 -11.40 -17.88 22.94
C ASP A 315 -10.20 -18.85 22.88
N MET A 316 -9.33 -18.68 21.88
CA MET A 316 -8.07 -19.43 21.71
C MET A 316 -6.84 -18.60 22.09
N ASP A 317 -7.04 -17.53 22.87
CA ASP A 317 -5.99 -16.66 23.42
C ASP A 317 -5.16 -15.94 22.33
N PHE A 318 -5.80 -15.53 21.22
CA PHE A 318 -5.17 -14.58 20.30
C PHE A 318 -5.47 -13.14 20.75
N ASP A 319 -4.45 -12.49 21.33
CA ASP A 319 -4.63 -11.13 21.86
C ASP A 319 -4.45 -10.03 20.81
N ASN A 320 -3.60 -10.30 19.82
CA ASN A 320 -3.28 -9.38 18.73
C ASN A 320 -3.96 -9.84 17.43
N ILE A 321 -5.15 -9.31 17.18
CA ILE A 321 -5.94 -9.60 15.99
C ILE A 321 -6.08 -8.32 15.17
N ASN A 322 -5.53 -8.34 13.96
CA ASN A 322 -5.70 -7.30 12.95
C ASN A 322 -7.00 -7.51 12.17
N MET A 323 -7.65 -6.43 11.76
CA MET A 323 -8.82 -6.47 10.86
C MET A 323 -8.64 -5.41 9.77
N ASP A 324 -8.69 -5.84 8.51
CA ASP A 324 -8.64 -4.94 7.37
C ASP A 324 -10.05 -4.51 6.93
N VAL A 325 -10.23 -3.21 6.72
CA VAL A 325 -11.45 -2.57 6.21
C VAL A 325 -11.10 -1.79 4.93
N ILE A 326 -11.99 -1.84 3.94
CA ILE A 326 -11.81 -1.16 2.65
C ILE A 326 -12.93 -0.13 2.47
N ALA A 327 -12.57 1.14 2.43
CA ALA A 327 -13.51 2.20 2.08
C ALA A 327 -13.73 2.27 0.57
N GLY A 328 -14.97 2.56 0.15
CA GLY A 328 -15.32 2.79 -1.26
C GLY A 328 -15.46 1.51 -2.09
N LEU A 329 -15.85 0.40 -1.46
CA LEU A 329 -16.26 -0.80 -2.18
C LEU A 329 -17.47 -0.50 -3.09
N PRO A 330 -17.71 -1.31 -4.13
CA PRO A 330 -18.82 -1.08 -5.05
C PRO A 330 -20.16 -0.94 -4.32
N GLY A 331 -20.85 0.19 -4.52
CA GLY A 331 -22.14 0.47 -3.91
C GLY A 331 -22.08 1.10 -2.50
N GLU A 332 -20.91 1.16 -1.87
CA GLU A 332 -20.78 1.75 -0.53
C GLU A 332 -20.61 3.27 -0.56
N HIS A 333 -21.19 3.90 0.45
CA HIS A 333 -21.12 5.31 0.76
C HIS A 333 -20.60 5.53 2.18
N ALA A 334 -20.51 6.79 2.61
CA ALA A 334 -19.97 7.14 3.93
C ALA A 334 -20.72 6.45 5.09
N ALA A 335 -22.05 6.30 4.98
CA ALA A 335 -22.87 5.64 6.00
C ALA A 335 -22.55 4.14 6.14
N ASP A 336 -22.19 3.46 5.06
CA ASP A 336 -21.82 2.04 5.09
C ASP A 336 -20.46 1.82 5.77
N MET A 337 -19.54 2.79 5.59
CA MET A 337 -18.26 2.80 6.30
C MET A 337 -18.47 3.09 7.79
N GLU A 338 -19.34 4.03 8.15
CA GLU A 338 -19.72 4.31 9.54
C GLU A 338 -20.30 3.05 10.20
N HIS A 339 -21.25 2.39 9.54
CA HIS A 339 -21.80 1.11 10.00
C HIS A 339 -20.74 0.01 10.18
N THR A 340 -19.71 -0.01 9.33
CA THR A 340 -18.60 -0.97 9.46
C THR A 340 -17.68 -0.69 10.65
N LEU A 341 -17.59 0.57 11.09
CA LEU A 341 -16.74 1.01 12.19
C LEU A 341 -17.42 0.95 13.57
N ASP A 342 -18.75 1.01 13.61
CA ASP A 342 -19.59 0.89 14.81
C ASP A 342 -19.55 -0.52 15.44
#